data_AF-A0A1F5CSJ2-F1
#
_entry.id   AF-A0A1F5CSJ2-F1
#
_cell.length_a   1.000
_cell.length_b   1.000
_cell.length_c   1.000
_cell.angle_alpha   90.00
_cell.angle_beta   90.00
_cell.angle_gamma   90.00
#
_symmetry.space_group_name_H-M   'P 1'
#
loop_
_entity.id
_entity.type
_entity.pdbx_description
1 polymer ?
#
loop_
_entity_poly.entity_id
_entity_poly.type
_entity_poly.pdbx_seq_one_letter_code
_entity_poly.pdbx_strand_id
1 'polypeptide(L)'
;MQLAVNCALKGNKTLFIDCDGTFSAKRLSQVAAQRFDEIAELIILMRPSNFAEQATTVDRLPEYLTDHFGLVVVDTLTSLYRVRIAEYPQRAFELNRELNRQLAFLAQISKMHKIAVLAVSQVSASFKEEQTSIEPVATRVLKFWADTIMDMKPTEKTKIVKLVLEKASKLQPTTYYLSITESGIHECSIH
;
A
#
# COMPACT_ATOMS: atom_id res chain seq x y z
N MET A 1 1.48 3.41 -7.47
CA MET A 1 2.25 3.82 -8.68
C MET A 1 2.54 5.31 -8.76
N GLN A 2 1.53 6.21 -8.81
CA GLN A 2 1.76 7.68 -8.89
C GLN A 2 2.77 8.20 -7.86
N LEU A 3 2.67 7.73 -6.62
CA LEU A 3 3.58 8.15 -5.55
C LEU A 3 5.03 7.70 -5.78
N ALA A 4 5.25 6.54 -6.42
CA ALA A 4 6.59 6.09 -6.80
C ALA A 4 7.20 7.00 -7.87
N VAL A 5 6.40 7.39 -8.87
CA VAL A 5 6.80 8.39 -9.87
C VAL A 5 7.15 9.72 -9.21
N ASN A 6 6.27 10.24 -8.35
CA ASN A 6 6.51 11.50 -7.64
C ASN A 6 7.74 11.45 -6.72
N CYS A 7 8.05 10.28 -6.15
CA CYS A 7 9.24 10.04 -5.34
C CYS A 7 10.51 10.11 -6.22
N ALA A 8 10.50 9.40 -7.35
CA ALA A 8 11.58 9.41 -8.34
C ALA A 8 11.83 10.81 -8.92
N LEU A 9 10.78 11.57 -9.21
CA LEU A 9 10.88 12.97 -9.66
C LEU A 9 11.59 13.89 -8.65
N LYS A 10 11.58 13.52 -7.36
CA LYS A 10 12.32 14.21 -6.29
C LYS A 10 13.75 13.68 -6.11
N GLY A 11 14.21 12.80 -7.00
CA GLY A 11 15.54 12.18 -6.95
C GLY A 11 15.66 11.04 -5.93
N ASN A 12 14.55 10.54 -5.38
CA ASN A 12 14.57 9.48 -4.38
C ASN A 12 14.12 8.14 -4.95
N LYS A 13 14.73 7.07 -4.47
CA LYS A 13 14.38 5.69 -4.80
C LYS A 13 13.09 5.26 -4.11
N THR A 14 12.35 4.40 -4.80
CA THR A 14 11.19 3.69 -4.24
C THR A 14 11.48 2.19 -4.22
N LEU A 15 11.21 1.54 -3.09
CA LEU A 15 11.08 0.09 -3.04
C LEU A 15 9.59 -0.28 -3.16
N PHE A 16 9.24 -1.05 -4.18
CA PHE A 16 7.87 -1.47 -4.46
C PHE A 16 7.74 -2.98 -4.25
N ILE A 17 7.00 -3.39 -3.23
CA ILE A 17 6.67 -4.78 -2.94
C ILE A 17 5.29 -5.06 -3.53
N ASP A 18 5.26 -5.81 -4.63
CA ASP A 18 4.08 -6.16 -5.42
C ASP A 18 3.66 -7.60 -5.10
N CYS A 19 2.75 -7.75 -4.16
CA CYS A 19 2.24 -9.05 -3.68
C CYS A 19 1.16 -9.64 -4.60
N ASP A 20 0.50 -8.80 -5.41
CA ASP A 20 -0.64 -9.19 -6.25
C ASP A 20 -0.32 -9.15 -7.76
N GLY A 21 0.91 -8.82 -8.14
CA GLY A 21 1.29 -8.67 -9.55
C GLY A 21 0.66 -7.45 -10.23
N THR A 22 0.23 -6.44 -9.47
CA THR A 22 -0.49 -5.26 -9.97
C THR A 22 0.45 -4.21 -10.57
N PHE A 23 1.76 -4.34 -10.36
CA PHE A 23 2.74 -3.43 -10.95
C PHE A 23 2.78 -3.58 -12.47
N SER A 24 2.46 -2.50 -13.18
CA SER A 24 2.38 -2.48 -14.65
C SER A 24 3.37 -1.48 -15.23
N ALA A 25 4.32 -1.98 -16.03
CA ALA A 25 5.26 -1.13 -16.79
C ALA A 25 4.53 -0.19 -17.76
N LYS A 26 3.43 -0.66 -18.38
CA LYS A 26 2.57 0.17 -19.23
C LYS A 26 2.01 1.36 -18.45
N ARG A 27 1.48 1.12 -17.25
CA ARG A 27 0.92 2.19 -16.42
C ARG A 27 2.02 3.12 -15.91
N LEU A 28 3.20 2.59 -15.60
CA LEU A 28 4.36 3.41 -15.23
C LEU A 28 4.75 4.34 -16.37
N SER A 29 4.85 3.84 -17.60
CA SER A 29 5.14 4.62 -18.81
C SER A 29 4.11 5.72 -19.06
N GLN A 30 2.82 5.44 -18.90
CA GLN A 30 1.77 6.46 -19.03
C GLN A 30 1.94 7.62 -18.03
N VAL A 31 2.27 7.32 -16.78
CA VAL A 31 2.39 8.32 -15.71
C VAL A 31 3.74 9.04 -15.75
N ALA A 32 4.81 8.33 -16.09
CA ALA A 32 6.16 8.88 -16.23
C ALA A 32 6.35 9.69 -17.52
N ALA A 33 5.47 9.49 -18.51
CA ALA A 33 5.53 10.11 -19.82
C ALA A 33 6.93 9.99 -20.45
N GLN A 34 7.56 11.10 -20.82
CA GLN A 34 8.87 11.12 -21.48
C GLN A 34 10.04 10.76 -20.55
N ARG A 35 9.83 10.68 -19.23
CA ARG A 35 10.87 10.39 -18.24
C ARG A 35 10.88 8.93 -17.77
N PHE A 36 10.32 8.03 -18.57
CA PHE A 36 10.15 6.62 -18.18
C PHE A 36 11.47 5.97 -17.76
N ASP A 37 12.52 6.06 -18.58
CA ASP A 37 13.79 5.38 -18.32
C ASP A 37 14.42 5.87 -17.00
N GLU A 38 14.51 7.19 -16.84
CA GLU A 38 15.03 7.83 -15.62
C GLU A 38 14.24 7.42 -14.35
N ILE A 39 12.90 7.34 -14.46
CA ILE A 39 12.04 6.99 -13.33
C ILE A 39 12.13 5.49 -13.01
N ALA A 40 12.20 4.64 -14.04
CA ALA A 40 12.25 3.19 -13.88
C ALA A 40 13.51 2.75 -13.11
N GLU A 41 14.65 3.40 -13.38
CA GLU A 41 15.92 3.14 -12.66
C GLU A 41 15.85 3.43 -11.15
N LEU A 42 14.92 4.29 -10.72
CA LEU A 42 14.73 4.67 -9.32
C LEU A 42 13.68 3.80 -8.60
N ILE A 43 13.08 2.81 -9.28
CA ILE A 43 12.08 1.92 -8.69
C ILE A 43 12.63 0.50 -8.63
N ILE A 44 12.85 0.01 -7.41
CA ILE A 44 13.19 -1.39 -7.17
C ILE A 44 11.91 -2.18 -6.93
N LEU A 45 11.66 -3.21 -7.74
CA LEU A 45 10.46 -4.05 -7.65
C LEU A 45 10.78 -5.40 -7.02
N MET A 46 10.03 -5.78 -5.99
CA MET A 46 10.06 -7.09 -5.33
C MET A 46 8.70 -7.75 -5.45
N ARG A 47 8.66 -9.04 -5.75
CA ARG A 47 7.42 -9.81 -5.96
C ARG A 47 7.42 -11.07 -5.11
N PRO A 48 7.05 -10.99 -3.83
CA PRO A 48 6.89 -12.18 -3.01
C PRO A 48 5.73 -13.02 -3.55
N SER A 49 5.90 -14.33 -3.61
CA SER A 49 4.90 -15.27 -4.13
C SER A 49 3.95 -15.82 -3.06
N ASN A 50 4.32 -15.66 -1.78
CA ASN A 50 3.56 -16.17 -0.64
C ASN A 50 3.81 -15.33 0.63
N PHE A 51 2.98 -15.53 1.65
CA PHE A 51 3.05 -14.71 2.88
C PHE A 51 4.37 -14.85 3.66
N ALA A 52 5.06 -15.99 3.55
CA ALA A 52 6.36 -16.18 4.20
C ALA A 52 7.47 -15.43 3.44
N GLU A 53 7.42 -15.41 2.11
CA GLU A 53 8.29 -14.56 1.29
C GLU A 53 8.01 -13.07 1.52
N GLN A 54 6.74 -12.68 1.70
CA GLN A 54 6.39 -11.32 2.10
C GLN A 54 7.04 -10.97 3.45
N ALA A 55 6.93 -11.84 4.46
CA ALA A 55 7.57 -11.65 5.76
C ALA A 55 9.09 -11.47 5.63
N THR A 56 9.73 -12.36 4.87
CA THR A 56 11.18 -12.31 4.61
C THR A 56 11.59 -11.05 3.87
N THR A 57 10.79 -10.61 2.89
CA THR A 57 11.03 -9.37 2.14
C THR A 57 10.96 -8.15 3.07
N VAL A 58 9.96 -8.12 3.96
CA VAL A 58 9.81 -7.07 4.97
C VAL A 58 11.00 -7.06 5.94
N ASP A 59 11.44 -8.23 6.41
CA ASP A 59 12.54 -8.33 7.39
C ASP A 59 13.88 -7.86 6.81
N ARG A 60 14.08 -8.07 5.51
CA ARG A 60 15.30 -7.69 4.80
C ARG A 60 15.28 -6.25 4.29
N LEU A 61 14.22 -5.48 4.52
CA LEU A 61 14.15 -4.06 4.16
C LEU A 61 15.40 -3.25 4.54
N PRO A 62 15.98 -3.38 5.75
CA PRO A 62 17.18 -2.65 6.12
C PRO A 62 18.40 -2.91 5.22
N GLU A 63 18.46 -4.08 4.58
CA GLU A 63 19.55 -4.43 3.65
C GLU A 63 19.46 -3.63 2.34
N TYR A 64 18.25 -3.21 1.96
CA TYR A 64 17.99 -2.51 0.69
C TYR A 64 17.87 -1.00 0.87
N LEU A 65 17.40 -0.55 2.03
CA LEU A 65 17.18 0.85 2.37
C LEU A 65 18.50 1.58 2.65
N THR A 66 19.26 1.78 1.59
CA THR A 66 20.47 2.60 1.52
C THR A 66 20.12 4.09 1.42
N ASP A 67 21.11 4.94 1.14
CA ASP A 67 20.88 6.37 0.93
C ASP A 67 19.90 6.63 -0.22
N HIS A 68 19.18 7.75 -0.11
CA HIS A 68 18.23 8.26 -1.12
C HIS A 68 16.92 7.48 -1.29
N PHE A 69 16.55 6.57 -0.41
CA PHE A 69 15.18 6.05 -0.40
C PHE A 69 14.20 7.07 0.18
N GLY A 70 13.11 7.32 -0.53
CA GLY A 70 12.03 8.21 -0.07
C GLY A 70 10.73 7.48 0.22
N LEU A 71 10.56 6.27 -0.31
CA LEU A 71 9.29 5.55 -0.27
C LEU A 71 9.47 4.03 -0.27
N VAL A 72 8.72 3.34 0.58
CA VAL A 72 8.41 1.91 0.46
C VAL A 72 6.91 1.78 0.18
N VAL A 73 6.56 0.97 -0.83
CA VAL A 73 5.18 0.60 -1.14
C VAL A 73 4.98 -0.88 -0.92
N VAL A 74 3.90 -1.29 -0.26
CA VAL A 74 3.45 -2.68 -0.18
C VAL A 74 2.05 -2.78 -0.78
N ASP A 75 1.92 -3.44 -1.94
CA ASP A 75 0.71 -3.51 -2.74
C ASP A 75 0.40 -4.96 -3.16
N THR A 76 -0.57 -5.66 -2.57
CA THR A 76 -1.29 -5.31 -1.34
C THR A 76 -0.70 -6.05 -0.14
N LEU A 77 -0.79 -5.42 1.03
CA LEU A 77 -0.25 -5.96 2.27
C LEU A 77 -1.01 -7.21 2.76
N THR A 78 -2.31 -7.31 2.46
CA THR A 78 -3.22 -8.29 3.06
C THR A 78 -3.60 -9.45 2.15
N SER A 79 -3.35 -9.39 0.84
CA SER A 79 -3.77 -10.47 -0.07
C SER A 79 -3.12 -11.81 0.23
N LEU A 80 -1.78 -11.87 0.32
CA LEU A 80 -1.08 -13.12 0.63
C LEU A 80 -1.44 -13.66 2.01
N TYR A 81 -1.69 -12.77 2.98
CA TYR A 81 -2.23 -13.14 4.29
C TYR A 81 -3.61 -13.80 4.18
N ARG A 82 -4.54 -13.22 3.41
CA ARG A 82 -5.91 -13.73 3.22
C ARG A 82 -5.91 -15.11 2.57
N VAL A 83 -5.06 -15.32 1.56
CA VAL A 83 -4.86 -16.64 0.95
C VAL A 83 -4.45 -17.67 2.01
N ARG A 84 -3.47 -17.34 2.86
CA ARG A 84 -3.00 -18.27 3.92
C ARG A 84 -4.04 -18.55 5.00
N ILE A 85 -4.84 -17.56 5.37
CA ILE A 85 -5.96 -17.75 6.31
C ILE A 85 -6.99 -18.71 5.73
N ALA A 86 -7.32 -18.56 4.44
CA ALA A 86 -8.27 -19.43 3.76
C ALA A 86 -7.74 -20.88 3.66
N GLU A 87 -6.44 -21.06 3.40
CA GLU A 87 -5.79 -22.38 3.36
C GLU A 87 -5.68 -23.03 4.75
N TYR A 88 -5.41 -22.25 5.80
CA TYR A 88 -5.08 -22.75 7.14
C TYR A 88 -5.81 -21.97 8.25
N PRO A 89 -7.15 -22.04 8.34
CA PRO A 89 -7.93 -21.27 9.32
C PRO A 89 -7.55 -21.58 10.78
N GLN A 90 -7.13 -22.81 11.08
CA GLN A 90 -6.62 -23.22 12.39
C GLN A 90 -5.34 -22.49 12.81
N ARG A 91 -4.59 -21.90 11.87
CA ARG A 91 -3.38 -21.11 12.12
C ARG A 91 -3.65 -19.61 12.18
N ALA A 92 -4.92 -19.18 12.22
CA ALA A 92 -5.29 -17.78 12.17
C ALA A 92 -4.60 -16.93 13.24
N PHE A 93 -4.42 -17.45 14.46
CA PHE A 93 -3.71 -16.72 15.52
C PHE A 93 -2.25 -16.43 15.15
N GLU A 94 -1.53 -17.42 14.64
CA GLU A 94 -0.13 -17.29 14.22
C GLU A 94 0.00 -16.31 13.04
N LEU A 95 -0.87 -16.45 12.04
CA LEU A 95 -0.89 -15.60 10.85
C LEU A 95 -1.23 -14.14 11.20
N ASN A 96 -2.17 -13.91 12.12
CA ASN A 96 -2.48 -12.57 12.63
C ASN A 96 -1.30 -11.95 13.39
N ARG A 97 -0.62 -12.75 14.22
CA ARG A 97 0.57 -12.30 14.95
C ARG A 97 1.68 -11.90 13.99
N GLU A 98 1.88 -12.65 12.92
CA GLU A 98 2.87 -12.36 11.90
C GLU A 98 2.53 -11.11 11.08
N LEU A 99 1.27 -10.93 10.67
CA LEU A 99 0.83 -9.69 10.01
C LEU A 99 1.06 -8.46 10.92
N ASN A 100 0.74 -8.58 12.21
CA ASN A 100 0.98 -7.54 13.19
C ASN A 100 2.48 -7.22 13.34
N ARG A 101 3.34 -8.24 13.36
CA ARG A 101 4.80 -8.07 13.40
C ARG A 101 5.32 -7.31 12.17
N GLN A 102 4.87 -7.68 10.97
CA GLN A 102 5.26 -6.98 9.74
C GLN A 102 4.84 -5.51 9.76
N LEU A 103 3.61 -5.20 10.19
CA LEU A 103 3.13 -3.82 10.31
C LEU A 103 3.90 -3.01 11.37
N ALA A 104 4.19 -3.61 12.53
CA ALA A 104 5.03 -2.99 13.55
C ALA A 104 6.42 -2.66 13.00
N PHE A 105 7.02 -3.59 12.27
CA PHE A 105 8.33 -3.42 11.67
C PHE A 105 8.33 -2.33 10.60
N LEU A 106 7.34 -2.31 9.70
CA LEU A 106 7.17 -1.25 8.70
C LEU A 106 7.02 0.14 9.34
N ALA A 107 6.22 0.25 10.41
CA ALA A 107 6.07 1.50 11.15
C ALA A 107 7.36 1.94 11.83
N GLN A 108 8.15 1.00 12.35
CA GLN A 108 9.47 1.27 12.92
C GLN A 108 10.46 1.73 11.85
N ILE A 109 10.52 1.05 10.70
CA ILE A 109 11.39 1.38 9.57
C ILE A 109 11.12 2.79 9.05
N SER A 110 9.84 3.13 8.87
CA SER A 110 9.39 4.49 8.50
C SER A 110 10.03 5.56 9.39
N LYS A 111 9.98 5.36 10.72
CA LYS A 111 10.50 6.30 11.71
C LYS A 111 12.02 6.31 11.78
N MET A 112 12.66 5.15 11.73
CA MET A 112 14.11 5.00 11.87
C MET A 112 14.85 5.56 10.66
N HIS A 113 14.39 5.24 9.45
CA HIS A 113 15.03 5.66 8.20
C HIS A 113 14.48 6.99 7.67
N LYS A 114 13.46 7.58 8.32
CA LYS A 114 12.78 8.81 7.90
C LYS A 114 12.24 8.73 6.47
N ILE A 115 11.67 7.58 6.12
CA ILE A 115 11.08 7.31 4.80
C ILE A 115 9.57 7.15 4.90
N ALA A 116 8.85 7.44 3.81
CA ALA A 116 7.42 7.16 3.77
C ALA A 116 7.19 5.66 3.54
N VAL A 117 6.20 5.08 4.23
CA VAL A 117 5.71 3.72 3.97
C VAL A 117 4.24 3.80 3.59
N LEU A 118 3.90 3.29 2.41
CA LEU A 118 2.54 3.16 1.91
C LEU A 118 2.16 1.69 1.86
N ALA A 119 1.18 1.30 2.66
CA ALA A 119 0.58 -0.02 2.57
C ALA A 119 -0.82 0.08 1.97
N VAL A 120 -1.07 -0.67 0.89
CA VAL A 120 -2.40 -0.82 0.30
C VAL A 120 -3.04 -2.08 0.88
N SER A 121 -4.29 -1.98 1.32
CA SER A 121 -5.08 -3.13 1.73
C SER A 121 -6.44 -3.05 1.05
N GLN A 122 -6.90 -4.17 0.52
CA GLN A 122 -8.28 -4.29 0.09
C GLN A 122 -9.16 -4.50 1.32
N VAL A 123 -10.18 -3.65 1.47
CA VAL A 123 -11.23 -3.80 2.49
C VAL A 123 -12.54 -4.05 1.76
N SER A 124 -13.04 -5.28 1.79
CA SER A 124 -14.25 -5.65 1.07
C SER A 124 -15.49 -5.35 1.92
N ALA A 125 -16.45 -4.60 1.38
CA ALA A 125 -17.71 -4.28 2.07
C ALA A 125 -18.71 -5.47 2.12
N SER A 126 -18.53 -6.47 1.25
CA SER A 126 -19.42 -7.62 1.06
C SER A 126 -19.29 -8.74 2.11
N PHE A 127 -18.52 -8.53 3.18
CA PHE A 127 -18.24 -9.56 4.19
C PHE A 127 -18.91 -9.32 5.54
N LYS A 128 -19.97 -8.50 5.57
CA LYS A 128 -20.77 -8.32 6.78
C LYS A 128 -21.71 -9.49 7.08
N GLU A 129 -21.97 -10.40 6.13
CA GLU A 129 -23.06 -11.36 6.31
C GLU A 129 -22.66 -12.81 6.58
N GLU A 130 -21.50 -13.33 6.15
CA GLU A 130 -21.15 -14.73 6.48
C GLU A 130 -19.67 -14.95 6.80
N GLN A 131 -19.43 -15.30 8.08
CA GLN A 131 -18.26 -15.98 8.66
C GLN A 131 -16.89 -15.29 8.54
N THR A 132 -16.44 -14.65 9.63
CA THR A 132 -15.30 -15.11 10.48
C THR A 132 -14.74 -13.94 11.31
N SER A 133 -14.52 -14.16 12.60
CA SER A 133 -13.93 -13.24 13.58
C SER A 133 -12.48 -12.81 13.30
N ILE A 134 -11.95 -13.11 12.11
CA ILE A 134 -10.53 -13.01 11.74
C ILE A 134 -10.23 -11.71 10.94
N GLU A 135 -11.11 -11.29 10.01
CA GLU A 135 -10.96 -10.00 9.31
C GLU A 135 -11.02 -8.74 10.20
N PRO A 136 -11.79 -8.71 11.33
CA PRO A 136 -11.74 -7.59 12.27
C PRO A 136 -10.34 -7.37 12.85
N VAL A 137 -9.53 -8.43 12.97
CA VAL A 137 -8.19 -8.36 13.57
C VAL A 137 -7.23 -7.67 12.62
N ALA A 138 -7.17 -8.09 11.35
CA ALA A 138 -6.32 -7.44 10.34
C ALA A 138 -6.63 -5.94 10.23
N THR A 139 -7.93 -5.58 10.15
CA THR A 139 -8.36 -4.18 10.10
C THR A 139 -7.94 -3.39 11.34
N ARG A 140 -8.11 -3.96 12.54
CA ARG A 140 -7.68 -3.31 13.80
C ARG A 140 -6.17 -3.08 13.86
N VAL A 141 -5.39 -4.07 13.44
CA VAL A 141 -3.93 -4.01 13.43
C VAL A 141 -3.42 -2.95 12.44
N LEU A 142 -4.00 -2.90 11.24
CA LEU A 142 -3.74 -1.83 10.27
C LEU A 142 -4.03 -0.45 10.86
N LYS A 143 -5.22 -0.28 11.45
CA LYS A 143 -5.65 0.98 12.06
C LYS A 143 -4.76 1.41 13.24
N PHE A 144 -4.22 0.45 13.98
CA PHE A 144 -3.34 0.69 15.11
C PHE A 144 -1.99 1.28 14.64
N TRP A 145 -1.32 0.63 13.69
CA TRP A 145 0.02 1.01 13.25
C TRP A 145 0.07 2.17 12.25
N ALA A 146 -1.00 2.41 11.49
CA ALA A 146 -1.03 3.48 10.50
C ALA A 146 -1.09 4.86 11.17
N ASP A 147 -0.16 5.76 10.86
CA ASP A 147 -0.24 7.17 11.28
C ASP A 147 -1.35 7.91 10.51
N THR A 148 -1.57 7.54 9.25
CA THR A 148 -2.60 8.10 8.37
C THR A 148 -3.36 7.00 7.64
N ILE A 149 -4.68 7.15 7.52
CA ILE A 149 -5.57 6.19 6.86
C ILE A 149 -6.43 6.94 5.85
N MET A 150 -6.34 6.50 4.60
CA MET A 150 -7.14 7.00 3.48
C MET A 150 -8.02 5.87 2.97
N ASP A 151 -9.34 6.05 3.08
CA ASP A 151 -10.34 5.13 2.56
C ASP A 151 -10.79 5.61 1.17
N MET A 152 -10.52 4.82 0.14
CA MET A 152 -10.81 5.16 -1.26
C MET A 152 -12.00 4.34 -1.76
N LYS A 153 -13.04 5.02 -2.24
CA LYS A 153 -14.28 4.40 -2.72
C LYS A 153 -14.59 4.82 -4.16
N PRO A 154 -14.99 3.88 -5.03
CA PRO A 154 -15.49 4.24 -6.35
C PRO A 154 -16.73 5.14 -6.22
N THR A 155 -16.95 5.98 -7.22
CA THR A 155 -18.19 6.75 -7.37
C THR A 155 -18.98 6.21 -8.56
N GLU A 156 -20.18 6.75 -8.79
CA GLU A 156 -20.97 6.45 -9.99
C GLU A 156 -20.23 6.82 -11.29
N LYS A 157 -19.30 7.78 -11.21
CA LYS A 157 -18.44 8.18 -12.33
C LYS A 157 -17.16 7.34 -12.29
N THR A 158 -16.96 6.48 -13.29
CA THR A 158 -15.87 5.48 -13.35
C THR A 158 -14.45 6.03 -13.19
N LYS A 159 -14.22 7.30 -13.56
CA LYS A 159 -12.90 7.97 -13.43
C LYS A 159 -12.77 8.82 -12.17
N ILE A 160 -13.78 8.85 -11.30
CA ILE A 160 -13.76 9.64 -10.07
C ILE A 160 -13.83 8.70 -8.87
N VAL A 161 -12.89 8.91 -7.95
CA VAL A 161 -12.78 8.18 -6.68
C VAL A 161 -12.96 9.15 -5.53
N LYS A 162 -13.79 8.77 -4.57
CA LYS A 162 -13.95 9.47 -3.29
C LYS A 162 -12.85 9.00 -2.34
N LEU A 163 -12.08 9.91 -1.79
CA LEU A 163 -11.09 9.65 -0.74
C LEU A 163 -11.58 10.24 0.58
N VAL A 164 -11.69 9.42 1.61
CA VAL A 164 -12.04 9.82 2.97
C VAL A 164 -10.80 9.68 3.84
N LEU A 165 -10.38 10.78 4.46
CA LEU A 165 -9.29 10.76 5.44
C LEU A 165 -9.85 10.29 6.79
N GLU A 166 -9.75 8.99 7.10
CA GLU A 166 -10.31 8.42 8.34
C GLU A 166 -9.46 8.74 9.57
N LYS A 167 -8.14 8.72 9.40
CA LYS A 167 -7.17 8.97 10.47
C LYS A 167 -6.09 9.87 9.91
N ALA A 168 -5.89 11.02 10.52
CA ALA A 168 -4.75 11.88 10.31
C ALA A 168 -4.52 12.70 11.58
N SER A 169 -3.27 12.98 11.92
CA SER A 169 -2.94 13.79 13.08
C SER A 169 -3.62 15.17 12.98
N LYS A 170 -4.54 15.46 13.89
CA LYS A 170 -5.18 16.78 14.13
C LYS A 170 -6.16 17.29 13.06
N LEU A 171 -6.62 16.46 12.13
CA LEU A 171 -7.63 16.85 11.14
C LEU A 171 -8.96 16.15 11.41
N GLN A 172 -10.06 16.87 11.25
CA GLN A 172 -11.37 16.23 11.18
C GLN A 172 -11.47 15.39 9.89
N PRO A 173 -12.25 14.31 9.88
CA PRO A 173 -12.46 13.51 8.68
C PRO A 173 -12.89 14.39 7.52
N THR A 174 -12.05 14.43 6.49
CA THR A 174 -12.26 15.29 5.31
C THR A 174 -12.41 14.41 4.08
N THR A 175 -13.32 14.80 3.19
CA THR A 175 -13.59 14.09 1.95
C THR A 175 -13.00 14.85 0.77
N TYR A 176 -12.32 14.12 -0.11
CA TYR A 176 -11.78 14.63 -1.37
C TYR A 176 -12.32 13.79 -2.53
N TYR A 177 -12.37 14.39 -3.71
CA TYR A 177 -12.67 13.69 -4.95
C TYR A 177 -11.46 13.78 -5.86
N LEU A 178 -11.04 12.64 -6.38
CA LEU A 178 -9.86 12.50 -7.22
C LEU A 178 -10.29 11.95 -8.57
N SER A 179 -9.72 12.51 -9.64
CA SER A 179 -9.88 11.98 -10.99
C SER A 179 -8.69 11.08 -11.36
N ILE A 180 -8.98 9.94 -11.99
CA ILE A 180 -7.99 8.99 -12.50
C ILE A 180 -7.93 9.14 -14.01
N THR A 181 -6.78 9.59 -14.51
CA THR A 181 -6.51 9.83 -15.93
C THR A 181 -5.28 9.06 -16.37
N GLU A 182 -4.95 9.12 -17.66
CA GLU A 182 -3.74 8.48 -18.19
C GLU A 182 -2.47 9.06 -17.56
N SER A 183 -2.43 10.37 -17.32
CA SER A 183 -1.29 11.03 -16.68
C SER A 183 -1.22 10.86 -15.16
N GLY A 184 -2.21 10.21 -14.54
CA GLY A 184 -2.15 9.92 -13.11
C GLY A 184 -3.41 10.19 -12.32
N ILE A 185 -3.21 10.58 -11.06
CA ILE A 185 -4.25 11.01 -10.13
C ILE A 185 -4.23 12.55 -10.06
N HIS A 186 -5.39 13.17 -10.25
CA HIS A 186 -5.55 14.64 -10.22
C HIS A 186 -6.68 15.04 -9.28
N GLU A 187 -6.63 16.27 -8.80
CA GLU A 187 -7.75 16.87 -8.07
C GLU A 187 -8.98 16.94 -8.98
N CYS A 188 -10.15 16.53 -8.46
CA CYS A 188 -11.40 16.68 -9.17
C CYS A 188 -12.04 18.00 -8.74
N SER A 189 -11.90 19.04 -9.56
CA SER A 189 -12.69 20.27 -9.39
C SER A 189 -14.16 19.95 -9.67
N ILE A 190 -14.93 19.71 -8.62
CA ILE A 190 -16.40 19.64 -8.74
C ILE A 190 -16.86 21.09 -8.86
N HIS A 191 -17.30 21.49 -10.04
CA HIS A 191 -18.20 22.64 -10.23
C HIS A 191 -19.60 22.09 -10.47
#